data_AF-A0AAN9HEX6-F1
#
_entry.id   AF-A0AAN9HEX6-F1
#
_cell.length_a   1.000
_cell.length_b   1.000
_cell.length_c   1.000
_cell.angle_alpha   90.00
_cell.angle_beta   90.00
_cell.angle_gamma   90.00
#
_symmetry.space_group_name_H-M   'P 1'
#
loop_
_entity.id
_entity.type
_entity.pdbx_description
1 polymer ?
#
loop_
_entity_poly.entity_id
_entity_poly.type
_entity_poly.pdbx_seq_one_letter_code
_entity_poly.pdbx_strand_id
1 'polypeptide(L)'
;MLLLLVVTVCGSSIGVESLPLPDSGPHLANDWGEAVRFRHLYAARRGLHLQIHTDGGISGSRMQSSDSLVEISPVDTGTVAIKGVASSRFLCMDRRGKLYGSHTYSKEGCSFLERIQPDGYNIYISSNYGVLVSLAKLHSHDGTTASQFLPMVNTLSQDPTERHSGEQRSPAGPGQGHQLGLQIDSMDPFGMMSQIVIQSPSFNKR
;
A
#
# COMPACT_ATOMS: atom_id res chain seq x y z
N MET A 1 -9.59 -26.71 -72.73
CA MET A 1 -8.98 -25.96 -71.62
C MET A 1 -9.69 -24.62 -71.52
N LEU A 2 -10.59 -24.45 -70.55
CA LEU A 2 -11.22 -23.16 -70.26
C LEU A 2 -10.69 -22.70 -68.90
N LEU A 3 -9.93 -21.60 -68.87
CA LEU A 3 -9.29 -21.05 -67.67
C LEU A 3 -10.30 -20.13 -66.95
N LEU A 4 -10.65 -20.46 -65.71
CA LEU A 4 -11.42 -19.58 -64.82
C LEU A 4 -10.44 -18.65 -64.08
N LEU A 5 -10.52 -17.35 -64.35
CA LEU A 5 -9.84 -16.30 -63.60
C LEU A 5 -10.66 -15.96 -62.35
N VAL A 6 -10.16 -16.32 -61.17
CA VAL A 6 -10.72 -15.89 -59.89
C VAL A 6 -10.03 -14.60 -59.46
N VAL A 7 -10.77 -13.50 -59.39
CA VAL A 7 -10.26 -12.20 -58.91
C VAL A 7 -10.43 -12.18 -57.39
N THR A 8 -9.32 -12.24 -56.66
CA THR A 8 -9.32 -12.10 -55.19
C THR A 8 -9.19 -10.62 -54.83
N VAL A 9 -10.21 -10.06 -54.18
CA VAL A 9 -10.17 -8.71 -53.62
C VAL A 9 -9.53 -8.78 -52.24
N CYS A 10 -8.30 -8.26 -52.11
CA CYS A 10 -7.64 -8.12 -50.82
C CYS A 10 -8.22 -6.91 -50.06
N GLY A 11 -9.05 -7.17 -49.06
CA GLY A 11 -9.45 -6.16 -48.08
C GLY A 11 -8.38 -5.99 -47.01
N SER A 12 -7.69 -4.85 -47.00
CA SER A 12 -6.74 -4.50 -45.94
C SER A 12 -7.50 -3.94 -44.75
N SER A 13 -7.72 -4.74 -43.71
CA SER A 13 -8.19 -4.22 -42.42
C SER A 13 -7.03 -3.51 -41.72
N ILE A 14 -7.06 -2.17 -41.73
CA ILE A 14 -6.17 -1.34 -40.90
C ILE A 14 -6.62 -1.53 -39.45
N GLY A 15 -5.89 -2.34 -38.70
CA GLY A 15 -6.07 -2.45 -37.26
C GLY A 15 -5.59 -1.17 -36.59
N VAL A 16 -6.48 -0.48 -35.87
CA VAL A 16 -6.09 0.61 -34.96
C VAL A 16 -5.72 -0.04 -33.64
N GLU A 17 -4.44 -0.01 -33.30
CA GLU A 17 -3.93 -0.48 -32.01
C GLU A 17 -4.08 0.67 -31.01
N SER A 18 -5.11 0.61 -30.16
CA SER A 18 -5.30 1.57 -29.07
C SER A 18 -4.42 1.15 -27.89
N LEU A 19 -3.36 1.90 -27.61
CA LEU A 19 -2.67 1.78 -26.33
C LEU A 19 -3.57 2.35 -25.23
N PRO A 20 -3.80 1.63 -24.12
CA PRO A 20 -4.53 2.18 -22.98
C PRO A 20 -3.77 3.41 -22.46
N LEU A 21 -4.49 4.52 -22.26
CA LEU A 21 -3.92 5.66 -21.56
C LEU A 21 -3.49 5.21 -20.16
N PRO A 22 -2.26 5.50 -19.71
CA PRO A 22 -1.89 5.33 -18.31
C PRO A 22 -2.66 6.38 -17.50
N ASP A 23 -3.86 6.03 -17.04
CA ASP A 23 -4.78 6.92 -16.32
C ASP A 23 -4.42 7.03 -14.83
N SER A 24 -3.14 7.18 -14.51
CA SER A 24 -2.70 6.96 -13.13
C SER A 24 -1.70 8.01 -12.67
N GLY A 25 -2.25 9.05 -12.04
CA GLY A 25 -1.48 10.03 -11.28
C GLY A 25 -0.74 9.40 -10.09
N PRO A 26 0.14 10.17 -9.42
CA PRO A 26 1.06 9.67 -8.39
C PRO A 26 0.38 9.03 -7.17
N HIS A 27 -0.94 9.17 -7.00
CA HIS A 27 -1.71 8.52 -5.95
C HIS A 27 -1.75 6.99 -6.08
N LEU A 28 -1.60 6.45 -7.28
CA LEU A 28 -1.55 5.00 -7.51
C LEU A 28 -0.18 4.38 -7.26
N ALA A 29 0.88 5.18 -7.13
CA ALA A 29 2.23 4.69 -6.81
C ALA A 29 2.35 4.10 -5.39
N ASN A 30 1.39 4.39 -4.51
CA ASN A 30 1.39 3.95 -3.11
C ASN A 30 0.27 2.93 -2.79
N ASP A 31 -0.26 2.22 -3.80
CA ASP A 31 -1.36 1.23 -3.65
C ASP A 31 -2.68 1.83 -3.11
N TRP A 32 -2.99 3.11 -3.37
CA TRP A 32 -4.26 3.70 -2.86
C TRP A 32 -5.49 3.34 -3.70
N GLY A 33 -5.30 2.87 -4.93
CA GLY A 33 -6.37 2.35 -5.80
C GLY A 33 -6.40 0.82 -5.90
N GLU A 34 -5.44 0.14 -5.28
CA GLU A 34 -5.42 -1.32 -5.23
C GLU A 34 -6.35 -1.84 -4.14
N ALA A 35 -7.04 -2.94 -4.42
CA ALA A 35 -7.92 -3.59 -3.46
C ALA A 35 -7.11 -4.05 -2.23
N VAL A 36 -5.90 -4.58 -2.46
CA VAL A 36 -4.95 -5.02 -1.43
C VAL A 36 -3.98 -3.90 -1.09
N ARG A 37 -3.87 -3.56 0.19
CA ARG A 37 -3.11 -2.39 0.67
C ARG A 37 -2.05 -2.80 1.68
N PHE A 38 -0.80 -2.37 1.48
CA PHE A 38 0.28 -2.56 2.46
C PHE A 38 0.47 -1.31 3.32
N ARG A 39 0.18 -1.40 4.62
CA ARG A 39 0.14 -0.24 5.52
C ARG A 39 0.68 -0.58 6.91
N HIS A 40 1.01 0.44 7.68
CA HIS A 40 1.18 0.33 9.13
C HIS A 40 -0.05 0.92 9.82
N LEU A 41 -0.74 0.13 10.63
CA LEU A 41 -1.93 0.59 11.36
C LEU A 41 -1.53 1.35 12.64
N TYR A 42 -1.58 2.68 12.59
CA TYR A 42 -1.17 3.55 13.70
C TYR A 42 -2.35 3.94 14.59
N ALA A 43 -2.37 3.46 15.83
CA ALA A 43 -3.34 3.83 16.84
C ALA A 43 -3.00 5.22 17.42
N ALA A 44 -3.57 6.28 16.83
CA ALA A 44 -3.15 7.66 17.10
C ALA A 44 -3.27 8.08 18.57
N ARG A 45 -4.33 7.66 19.27
CA ARG A 45 -4.52 7.95 20.70
C ARG A 45 -3.52 7.25 21.62
N ARG A 46 -2.87 6.18 21.13
CA ARG A 46 -1.84 5.43 21.86
C ARG A 46 -0.44 5.78 21.41
N GLY A 47 -0.28 6.32 20.20
CA GLY A 47 1.01 6.58 19.60
C GLY A 47 1.78 5.30 19.28
N LEU A 48 1.06 4.26 18.85
CA LEU A 48 1.61 2.92 18.60
C LEU A 48 1.15 2.37 17.25
N HIS A 49 2.05 1.71 16.53
CA HIS A 49 1.77 0.89 15.36
C HIS A 49 1.43 -0.53 15.82
N LEU A 50 0.35 -1.10 15.31
CA LEU A 50 0.00 -2.50 15.57
C LEU A 50 1.11 -3.42 15.03
N GLN A 51 1.57 -4.35 15.85
CA GLN A 51 2.56 -5.36 15.50
C GLN A 51 1.98 -6.76 15.62
N ILE A 52 2.30 -7.62 14.64
CA ILE A 52 1.96 -9.04 14.63
C ILE A 52 3.25 -9.85 14.63
N HIS A 53 3.62 -10.34 15.81
CA HIS A 53 4.87 -11.08 16.02
C HIS A 53 4.84 -12.48 15.40
N THR A 54 6.03 -13.03 15.15
CA THR A 54 6.21 -14.39 14.62
C THR A 54 5.73 -15.49 15.57
N ASP A 55 5.62 -15.22 16.86
CA ASP A 55 5.04 -16.10 17.89
C ASP A 55 3.50 -16.02 17.97
N GLY A 56 2.87 -15.09 17.22
CA GLY A 56 1.43 -14.82 17.26
C GLY A 56 1.01 -13.82 18.33
N GLY A 57 1.95 -13.23 19.07
CA GLY A 57 1.69 -12.11 19.96
C GLY A 57 1.30 -10.85 19.21
N ILE A 58 0.40 -10.06 19.81
CA ILE A 58 0.01 -8.74 19.31
C ILE A 58 0.48 -7.67 20.29
N SER A 59 1.21 -6.68 19.79
CA SER A 59 1.68 -5.55 20.58
C SER A 59 1.61 -4.24 19.80
N GLY A 60 2.13 -3.17 20.38
CA GLY A 60 2.29 -1.90 19.70
C GLY A 60 3.71 -1.35 19.82
N SER A 61 4.23 -0.73 18.75
CA SER A 61 5.54 -0.05 18.71
C SER A 61 5.41 1.44 18.40
N ARG A 62 6.30 2.27 18.96
CA ARG A 62 6.31 3.71 18.66
C ARG A 62 6.76 4.03 17.23
N MET A 63 7.56 3.16 16.62
CA MET A 63 8.08 3.32 15.26
C MET A 63 7.62 2.19 14.35
N GLN A 64 7.63 2.44 13.04
CA GLN A 64 7.44 1.39 12.04
C GLN A 64 8.54 0.32 12.18
N SER A 65 8.16 -0.92 11.94
CA SER A 65 9.03 -2.11 11.99
C SER A 65 8.56 -3.12 10.95
N SER A 66 9.37 -4.15 10.69
CA SER A 66 8.95 -5.29 9.85
C SER A 66 7.65 -5.92 10.35
N ASP A 67 7.49 -6.02 11.67
CA ASP A 67 6.35 -6.70 12.31
C ASP A 67 5.08 -5.84 12.32
N SER A 68 5.18 -4.53 12.03
CA SER A 68 4.03 -3.63 11.94
C SER A 68 3.50 -3.41 10.53
N LEU A 69 4.21 -3.92 9.52
CA LEU A 69 3.72 -3.89 8.15
C LEU A 69 2.66 -4.96 7.96
N VAL A 70 1.45 -4.53 7.63
CA VAL A 70 0.32 -5.42 7.37
C VAL A 70 -0.20 -5.28 5.94
N GLU A 71 -0.58 -6.40 5.38
CA GLU A 71 -1.44 -6.50 4.20
C GLU A 71 -2.90 -6.43 4.66
N ILE A 72 -3.66 -5.50 4.09
CA ILE A 72 -5.10 -5.34 4.30
C ILE A 72 -5.76 -5.74 2.99
N SER A 73 -6.50 -6.85 2.99
CA SER A 73 -7.15 -7.40 1.81
C SER A 73 -8.65 -7.55 2.03
N PRO A 74 -9.50 -7.14 1.06
CA PRO A 74 -10.94 -7.31 1.17
C PRO A 74 -11.30 -8.78 1.07
N VAL A 75 -12.18 -9.23 1.95
CA VAL A 75 -12.73 -10.60 1.96
C VAL A 75 -14.25 -10.61 1.71
N ASP A 76 -14.90 -9.47 1.91
CA ASP A 76 -16.33 -9.24 1.64
C ASP A 76 -16.57 -7.73 1.50
N THR A 77 -17.80 -7.32 1.21
CA THR A 77 -18.18 -5.90 1.13
C THR A 77 -17.91 -5.21 2.46
N GLY A 78 -16.98 -4.24 2.45
CA GLY A 78 -16.55 -3.50 3.65
C GLY A 78 -15.82 -4.34 4.70
N THR A 79 -15.55 -5.62 4.44
CA THR A 79 -14.88 -6.53 5.38
C THR A 79 -13.49 -6.87 4.87
N VAL A 80 -12.50 -6.78 5.74
CA VAL A 80 -11.09 -7.03 5.43
C VAL A 80 -10.52 -8.16 6.30
N ALA A 81 -9.53 -8.85 5.75
CA ALA A 81 -8.54 -9.59 6.50
C ALA A 81 -7.29 -8.71 6.65
N ILE A 82 -6.62 -8.82 7.80
CA ILE A 82 -5.38 -8.11 8.09
C ILE A 82 -4.31 -9.17 8.35
N LYS A 83 -3.21 -9.15 7.60
CA LYS A 83 -2.14 -10.14 7.71
C LYS A 83 -0.79 -9.44 7.90
N GLY A 84 -0.02 -9.85 8.91
CA GLY A 84 1.35 -9.39 9.09
C GLY A 84 2.24 -9.93 7.97
N VAL A 85 2.94 -9.04 7.27
CA VAL A 85 3.77 -9.41 6.12
C VAL A 85 4.96 -10.27 6.59
N ALA A 86 5.72 -9.77 7.58
CA ALA A 86 6.89 -10.47 8.09
C ALA A 86 6.54 -11.79 8.81
N SER A 87 5.51 -11.79 9.65
CA SER A 87 5.11 -12.98 10.41
C SER A 87 4.26 -13.98 9.62
N SER A 88 3.72 -13.58 8.46
CA SER A 88 2.76 -14.37 7.67
C SER A 88 1.57 -14.88 8.51
N ARG A 89 1.13 -14.08 9.48
CA ARG A 89 0.01 -14.39 10.38
C ARG A 89 -1.14 -13.40 10.17
N PHE A 90 -2.36 -13.92 10.13
CA PHE A 90 -3.58 -13.13 10.18
C PHE A 90 -3.78 -12.58 11.58
N LEU A 91 -4.15 -11.31 11.68
CA LEU A 91 -4.74 -10.74 12.88
C LEU A 91 -6.10 -11.40 13.09
N CYS A 92 -6.29 -12.03 14.24
CA CYS A 92 -7.54 -12.66 14.62
C CYS A 92 -7.93 -12.21 16.02
N MET A 93 -9.20 -12.38 16.35
CA MET A 93 -9.80 -12.03 17.61
C MET A 93 -10.54 -13.24 18.17
N ASP A 94 -10.47 -13.44 19.48
CA ASP A 94 -11.30 -14.43 20.17
C ASP A 94 -12.63 -13.82 20.65
N ARG A 95 -13.53 -14.67 21.16
CA ARG A 95 -14.85 -14.23 21.69
C ARG A 95 -14.77 -13.23 22.85
N ARG A 96 -13.60 -13.11 23.49
CA ARG A 96 -13.35 -12.18 24.60
C ARG A 96 -12.76 -10.85 24.11
N GLY A 97 -12.56 -10.68 22.80
CA GLY A 97 -11.95 -9.50 22.21
C GLY A 97 -10.42 -9.51 22.24
N LYS A 98 -9.78 -10.61 22.64
CA LYS A 98 -8.31 -10.70 22.66
C LYS A 98 -7.79 -10.92 21.24
N LEU A 99 -6.88 -10.05 20.82
CA LEU A 99 -6.18 -10.17 19.55
C LEU A 99 -5.04 -11.20 19.64
N TYR A 100 -4.85 -11.96 18.57
CA TYR A 100 -3.76 -12.92 18.39
C TYR A 100 -3.44 -13.12 16.91
N GLY A 101 -2.25 -13.63 16.61
CA GLY A 101 -1.79 -13.95 15.26
C GLY A 101 -1.98 -15.43 14.91
N SER A 102 -2.71 -15.74 13.83
CA SER A 102 -2.92 -17.11 13.34
C SER A 102 -2.29 -17.33 11.96
N HIS A 103 -1.66 -18.48 11.72
CA HIS A 103 -1.22 -18.85 10.36
C HIS A 103 -2.40 -19.19 9.44
N THR A 104 -3.48 -19.71 10.01
CA THR A 104 -4.66 -20.13 9.26
C THR A 104 -5.72 -19.06 9.35
N TYR A 105 -6.19 -18.59 8.19
CA TYR A 105 -7.34 -17.69 8.11
C TYR A 105 -8.61 -18.42 8.56
N SER A 106 -9.37 -17.78 9.45
CA SER A 106 -10.71 -18.20 9.84
C SER A 106 -11.65 -17.02 9.66
N LYS A 107 -12.73 -17.21 8.89
CA LYS A 107 -13.73 -16.15 8.67
C LYS A 107 -14.32 -15.64 10.00
N GLU A 108 -14.47 -16.54 10.98
CA GLU A 108 -15.05 -16.18 12.30
C GLU A 108 -14.13 -15.28 13.12
N GLY A 109 -12.83 -15.59 13.18
CA GLY A 109 -11.88 -14.89 14.04
C GLY A 109 -11.14 -13.74 13.36
N CYS A 110 -10.96 -13.78 12.05
CA CYS A 110 -9.96 -12.97 11.34
C CYS A 110 -10.56 -12.04 10.27
N SER A 111 -11.88 -11.81 10.32
CA SER A 111 -12.58 -10.88 9.42
C SER A 111 -13.08 -9.67 10.20
N PHE A 112 -12.79 -8.48 9.68
CA PHE A 112 -13.14 -7.23 10.35
C PHE A 112 -13.87 -6.29 9.39
N LEU A 113 -15.00 -5.75 9.82
CA LEU A 113 -15.66 -4.65 9.14
C LEU A 113 -14.81 -3.39 9.31
N GLU A 114 -14.29 -2.87 8.19
CA GLU A 114 -13.55 -1.61 8.13
C GLU A 114 -14.54 -0.45 7.96
N ARG A 115 -14.45 0.55 8.83
CA ARG A 115 -15.24 1.79 8.72
C ARG A 115 -14.39 3.01 8.91
N ILE A 116 -14.56 3.99 8.04
CA ILE A 116 -13.95 5.31 8.16
C ILE A 116 -14.86 6.18 9.04
N GLN A 117 -14.30 6.73 10.11
CA GLN A 117 -14.99 7.61 11.03
C GLN A 117 -14.99 9.05 10.51
N PRO A 118 -15.87 9.94 11.02
CA PRO A 118 -15.94 11.34 10.58
C PRO A 118 -14.66 12.14 10.75
N ASP A 119 -13.75 11.69 11.63
CA ASP A 119 -12.44 12.29 11.88
C ASP A 119 -11.34 11.75 10.95
N GLY A 120 -11.68 10.89 9.99
CA GLY A 120 -10.76 10.33 8.99
C GLY A 120 -9.97 9.10 9.44
N TYR A 121 -10.20 8.60 10.65
CA TYR A 121 -9.57 7.38 11.14
C TYR A 121 -10.41 6.15 10.82
N ASN A 122 -9.75 5.00 10.68
CA ASN A 122 -10.43 3.73 10.49
C ASN A 122 -10.65 3.04 11.83
N ILE A 123 -11.81 2.41 11.97
CA ILE A 123 -12.06 1.41 13.00
C ILE A 123 -12.25 0.05 12.33
N TYR A 124 -11.87 -1.01 13.05
CA TYR A 124 -12.03 -2.39 12.61
C TYR A 124 -12.86 -3.13 13.65
N ILE A 125 -13.98 -3.70 13.23
CA ILE A 125 -14.93 -4.38 14.12
C ILE A 125 -14.97 -5.85 13.73
N SER A 126 -14.78 -6.78 14.66
CA SER A 126 -14.93 -8.22 14.36
C SER A 126 -16.33 -8.47 13.79
N SER A 127 -16.40 -9.04 12.58
CA SER A 127 -17.70 -9.28 11.92
C SER A 127 -18.58 -10.26 12.69
N ASN A 128 -17.97 -11.18 13.45
CA ASN A 128 -18.70 -12.20 14.21
C ASN A 128 -18.93 -11.84 15.67
N TYR A 129 -18.05 -11.04 16.28
CA TYR A 129 -18.14 -10.72 17.72
C TYR A 129 -18.60 -9.30 18.00
N GLY A 130 -18.60 -8.40 17.01
CA GLY A 130 -18.99 -7.00 17.19
C GLY A 130 -18.04 -6.17 18.07
N VAL A 131 -16.87 -6.72 18.39
CA VAL A 131 -15.85 -6.07 19.24
C VAL A 131 -14.83 -5.32 18.38
N LEU A 132 -14.43 -4.14 18.84
CA LEU A 132 -13.42 -3.31 18.18
C LEU A 132 -12.01 -3.90 18.35
N VAL A 133 -11.23 -3.86 17.27
CA VAL A 133 -9.77 -4.05 17.34
C VAL A 133 -9.19 -2.91 18.18
N SER A 134 -8.44 -3.24 19.23
CA SER A 134 -7.85 -2.25 20.13
C SER A 134 -6.51 -2.74 20.65
N LEU A 135 -5.54 -1.81 20.78
CA LEU A 135 -4.28 -2.05 21.48
C LEU A 135 -4.38 -1.67 22.97
N ALA A 136 -5.57 -1.34 23.48
CA ALA A 136 -5.77 -1.07 24.90
C ALA A 136 -5.57 -2.34 25.73
N LYS A 137 -4.89 -2.20 26.87
CA LYS A 137 -5.02 -3.19 27.95
C LYS A 137 -6.43 -3.06 28.54
N LEU A 138 -6.98 -4.18 29.01
CA LEU A 138 -8.34 -4.37 29.54
C LEU A 138 -8.81 -3.35 30.61
N HIS A 139 -7.94 -2.48 31.11
CA HIS A 139 -8.21 -1.49 32.16
C HIS A 139 -8.39 -0.04 31.65
N SER A 140 -8.49 0.20 30.34
CA SER A 140 -8.75 1.55 29.84
C SER A 140 -10.26 1.83 29.83
N HIS A 141 -10.71 2.71 30.70
CA HIS A 141 -12.13 3.09 30.90
C HIS A 141 -12.77 3.81 29.68
N ASP A 142 -11.99 4.06 28.63
CA ASP A 142 -12.39 4.76 27.43
C ASP A 142 -12.09 3.89 26.19
N GLY A 143 -12.99 2.94 25.91
CA GLY A 143 -12.76 1.83 24.96
C GLY A 143 -12.87 2.20 23.47
N THR A 144 -13.45 3.35 23.14
CA THR A 144 -13.68 3.77 21.75
C THR A 144 -12.47 4.49 21.15
N THR A 145 -11.76 5.28 21.96
CA THR A 145 -10.63 6.12 21.50
C THR A 145 -9.38 5.31 21.18
N ALA A 146 -9.12 4.20 21.89
CA ALA A 146 -7.98 3.32 21.64
C ALA A 146 -8.12 2.41 20.41
N SER A 147 -9.26 2.48 19.72
CA SER A 147 -9.64 1.58 18.63
C SER A 147 -9.63 2.25 17.24
N GLN A 148 -9.18 3.51 17.17
CA GLN A 148 -9.03 4.28 15.94
C GLN A 148 -7.61 4.16 15.38
N PHE A 149 -7.50 3.81 14.11
CA PHE A 149 -6.24 3.59 13.40
C PHE A 149 -6.11 4.48 12.17
N LEU A 150 -4.91 5.02 11.95
CA LEU A 150 -4.53 5.68 10.72
C LEU A 150 -3.68 4.71 9.88
N PRO A 151 -4.12 4.30 8.68
CA PRO A 151 -3.31 3.46 7.79
C PRO A 151 -2.16 4.28 7.18
N MET A 152 -0.95 4.11 7.69
CA MET A 152 0.23 4.85 7.23
C MET A 152 0.96 4.08 6.13
N VAL A 153 1.53 4.81 5.17
CA VAL A 153 2.39 4.22 4.13
C VAL A 153 3.67 3.67 4.76
N ASN A 154 4.23 2.64 4.13
CA ASN A 154 5.51 2.09 4.55
C ASN A 154 6.64 3.06 4.20
N THR A 155 7.41 3.48 5.19
CA THR A 155 8.60 4.33 5.00
C THR A 155 9.90 3.58 5.29
N LEU A 156 9.82 2.28 5.58
CA LEU A 156 11.00 1.44 5.73
C LEU A 156 11.63 1.21 4.35
N SER A 157 12.91 1.55 4.21
CA SER A 157 13.70 1.28 3.00
C SER A 157 13.62 -0.21 2.67
N GLN A 158 12.96 -0.54 1.56
CA GLN A 158 13.03 -1.89 1.00
C GLN A 158 14.31 -1.94 0.18
N ASP A 159 15.26 -2.79 0.55
CA ASP A 159 16.38 -3.09 -0.35
C ASP A 159 15.83 -3.66 -1.66
N PRO A 160 16.25 -3.18 -2.85
CA PRO A 160 15.63 -3.53 -4.14
C PRO A 160 15.77 -5.00 -4.59
N THR A 161 16.37 -5.87 -3.79
CA THR A 161 16.58 -7.28 -4.12
C THR A 161 15.42 -8.12 -3.57
N GLU A 162 14.80 -8.92 -4.44
CA GLU A 162 13.68 -9.85 -4.20
C GLU A 162 12.28 -9.43 -4.68
N ARG A 163 12.18 -8.65 -5.75
CA ARG A 163 11.07 -8.78 -6.70
C ARG A 163 11.65 -9.17 -8.06
N HIS A 164 11.10 -10.25 -8.66
CA HIS A 164 11.47 -10.93 -9.90
C HIS A 164 12.27 -12.23 -9.75
N SER A 165 11.62 -13.26 -9.20
CA SER A 165 11.83 -14.64 -9.65
C SER A 165 10.75 -14.99 -10.68
N GLY A 166 11.14 -15.06 -11.96
CA GLY A 166 10.31 -15.67 -13.01
C GLY A 166 10.19 -14.87 -14.30
N GLU A 167 11.30 -14.64 -15.01
CA GLU A 167 11.31 -14.80 -16.48
C GLU A 167 12.75 -14.93 -16.98
N GLN A 168 13.05 -16.12 -17.49
CA GLN A 168 14.34 -16.50 -18.06
C GLN A 168 14.50 -15.83 -19.43
N ARG A 169 15.26 -14.74 -19.54
CA ARG A 169 15.90 -14.35 -20.80
C ARG A 169 17.37 -14.02 -20.56
N SER A 170 18.24 -14.82 -21.17
CA SER A 170 19.69 -14.67 -21.14
C SER A 170 20.14 -13.29 -21.64
N PRO A 171 21.18 -12.68 -21.07
CA PRO A 171 21.73 -11.43 -21.58
C PRO A 171 22.71 -11.69 -22.73
N ALA A 172 22.48 -11.02 -23.86
CA ALA A 172 23.46 -10.85 -24.93
C ALA A 172 24.21 -9.52 -24.73
N GLY A 173 25.55 -9.61 -24.64
CA GLY A 173 26.48 -8.56 -25.09
C GLY A 173 26.75 -7.35 -24.18
N PRO A 174 28.01 -6.96 -23.95
CA PRO A 174 28.39 -5.81 -23.13
C PRO A 174 28.42 -4.51 -23.94
N GLY A 175 27.87 -3.42 -23.40
CA GLY A 175 28.02 -2.11 -24.02
C GLY A 175 27.25 -0.97 -23.33
N GLN A 176 28.01 -0.12 -22.64
CA GLN A 176 27.77 1.31 -22.40
C GLN A 176 26.74 1.68 -21.32
N GLY A 177 27.27 1.97 -20.12
CA GLY A 177 26.55 2.65 -19.06
C GLY A 177 26.23 4.09 -19.42
N HIS A 178 24.98 4.47 -19.25
CA HIS A 178 24.56 5.87 -19.14
C HIS A 178 24.24 6.13 -17.67
N GLN A 179 25.18 6.76 -16.95
CA GLN A 179 24.92 7.37 -15.66
C GLN A 179 23.93 8.52 -15.88
N LEU A 180 22.70 8.36 -15.40
CA LEU A 180 21.84 9.50 -15.07
C LEU A 180 22.45 10.18 -13.84
N GLY A 181 23.31 11.18 -14.08
CA GLY A 181 23.94 11.96 -13.03
C GLY A 181 22.96 12.95 -12.40
N LEU A 182 22.24 12.52 -11.37
CA LEU A 182 21.61 13.44 -10.43
C LEU A 182 22.58 13.65 -9.26
N GLN A 183 23.26 14.80 -9.23
CA GLN A 183 24.09 15.22 -8.10
C GLN A 183 23.18 15.68 -6.96
N ILE A 184 23.05 14.82 -5.94
CA ILE A 184 22.16 15.00 -4.77
C ILE A 184 22.62 16.12 -3.80
N ASP A 185 23.81 16.68 -3.99
CA ASP A 185 24.34 17.76 -3.13
C ASP A 185 24.30 19.16 -3.77
N SER A 186 23.62 19.33 -4.92
CA SER A 186 23.45 20.64 -5.55
C SER A 186 22.19 21.35 -5.04
N MET A 187 22.29 22.64 -4.72
CA MET A 187 21.12 23.49 -4.40
C MET A 187 20.19 23.74 -5.59
N ASP A 188 20.57 23.30 -6.81
CA ASP A 188 19.71 23.26 -8.00
C ASP A 188 19.90 21.93 -8.76
N PRO A 189 19.19 20.86 -8.37
CA PRO A 189 19.32 19.56 -9.03
C PRO A 189 18.68 19.51 -10.43
N PHE A 190 17.89 20.52 -10.81
CA PHE A 190 17.10 20.52 -12.06
C PHE A 190 17.40 21.70 -12.99
N GLY A 191 18.37 22.57 -12.66
CA GLY A 191 18.80 23.67 -13.52
C GLY A 191 17.73 24.73 -13.76
N MET A 192 16.73 24.87 -12.87
CA MET A 192 15.55 25.72 -13.12
C MET A 192 15.64 27.14 -12.54
N MET A 193 16.65 27.47 -11.72
CA MET A 193 16.65 28.76 -10.99
C MET A 193 17.19 29.97 -11.77
N SER A 194 17.50 29.87 -13.07
CA SER A 194 18.04 31.01 -13.82
C SER A 194 17.01 31.98 -14.43
N GLN A 195 15.70 31.80 -14.25
CA GLN A 195 14.70 32.64 -14.94
C GLN A 195 13.54 33.21 -14.11
N ILE A 196 13.50 33.00 -12.79
CA ILE A 196 12.41 33.52 -11.96
C ILE A 196 12.96 34.57 -11.00
N VAL A 197 12.96 35.83 -11.46
CA VAL A 197 13.12 37.00 -10.57
C VAL A 197 11.76 37.23 -9.91
N ILE A 198 11.55 36.68 -8.71
CA ILE A 198 10.41 37.06 -7.86
C ILE A 198 10.83 38.33 -7.10
N GLN A 199 10.38 39.49 -7.57
CA GLN A 199 10.36 40.67 -6.72
C GLN A 199 9.13 40.60 -5.81
N SER A 200 9.37 40.31 -4.52
CA SER A 200 8.33 40.39 -3.50
C SER A 200 7.99 41.87 -3.19
N PRO A 201 6.70 42.29 -3.18
CA PRO A 201 6.32 43.68 -2.92
C PRO A 201 6.53 44.14 -1.47
N SER A 202 6.93 43.22 -0.58
CA SER A 202 7.04 43.47 0.87
C SER A 202 8.32 44.20 1.29
N PHE A 203 9.26 44.44 0.37
CA PHE A 203 10.56 45.02 0.67
C PHE A 203 10.78 46.40 0.02
N ASN A 204 9.77 47.28 0.06
CA ASN A 204 10.00 48.69 -0.22
C ASN A 204 9.31 49.58 0.82
N LYS A 205 10.04 49.81 1.92
CA LYS A 205 9.79 50.94 2.80
C LYS A 205 11.13 51.52 3.27
N ARG A 206 11.69 52.39 2.45
CA ARG A 206 12.39 53.61 2.88
C ARG A 206 12.51 54.59 1.72
#